data_AF-A0A2G1W277-F1
#
_entry.id   AF-A0A2G1W277-F1
#
_cell.length_a   1.000
_cell.length_b   1.000
_cell.length_c   1.000
_cell.angle_alpha   90.00
_cell.angle_beta   90.00
_cell.angle_gamma   90.00
#
_symmetry.space_group_name_H-M   'P 1'
#
loop_
_entity.id
_entity.type
_entity.pdbx_description
1 polymer ?
#
loop_
_entity_poly.entity_id
_entity_poly.type
_entity_poly.pdbx_seq_one_letter_code
_entity_poly.pdbx_strand_id
1 'polypeptide(L)'
;MRPSSQKSSQSFHFFLAAALSTAAAFGLVGCNSGSSVNPELIERLIASQADSRPTDAESIRAFCGDCHDSPDPGIFEWDHWEEEVDQGFRLYRESLRDDLVPPDRDATLAYYRDTSPEKWDMPIPERSMDIRFERHVIDWPRNPAISAVSSLLRLPDRVGNPTIALTDMWTGTVAQFSAEQPRIDQINVDLLASVAHASRVAESDLDGDGITDFLVADLGTHNPQTEHEGNVWWLRLHTTGHLASEYERIPLRLAMSRVADARPIDFDSDGDQDILVGDFGLHFEGGLHLGLNQGVDAETGVPQFEWRTLDERPGIITIEVLDFDGDGEEDFLTLLTQHYEAIQFHRNLGDGTYETIVLHQASNPAYGSSSMQIVDFDQDGDWDVLATNGDTFDDSLAKPYHGVWWLENEGSYPLKRHDVGTMPGCYHASAADFDHDGDLDIAATSWLGNQEIARYPADSFDGLVWFENEGNTSEDSTFNFQRHTLEMNRCQAATLEVVDWNGDGYDDLLVPQSVMAFGAVQPLVVWINQGDAARGPSN
;
A
#
# COMPACT_ATOMS: atom_id res chain seq x y z
N MET A 1 -63.33 19.86 -15.70
CA MET A 1 -64.00 21.19 -15.72
C MET A 1 -63.25 22.11 -14.74
N ARG A 2 -63.07 23.40 -15.07
CA ARG A 2 -62.75 24.49 -14.10
C ARG A 2 -64.05 24.88 -13.34
N PRO A 3 -64.02 25.53 -12.15
CA PRO A 3 -63.57 26.94 -11.88
C PRO A 3 -62.43 27.01 -10.82
N SER A 4 -61.51 27.99 -10.68
CA SER A 4 -61.48 29.48 -10.79
C SER A 4 -62.31 30.21 -9.72
N SER A 5 -61.88 31.26 -9.00
CA SER A 5 -60.67 32.12 -8.99
C SER A 5 -60.80 33.13 -7.83
N GLN A 6 -59.74 33.73 -7.25
CA GLN A 6 -59.19 35.11 -7.49
C GLN A 6 -58.41 35.52 -6.20
N LYS A 7 -57.49 36.49 -6.09
CA LYS A 7 -56.56 37.31 -6.92
C LYS A 7 -56.05 38.47 -6.04
N SER A 8 -54.75 38.73 -6.01
CA SER A 8 -54.08 40.07 -6.13
C SER A 8 -52.55 39.86 -5.96
N SER A 9 -51.61 40.29 -6.83
CA SER A 9 -51.33 41.56 -7.55
C SER A 9 -50.83 42.68 -6.61
N GLN A 10 -49.83 43.51 -6.89
CA GLN A 10 -48.94 43.74 -8.07
C GLN A 10 -47.64 44.47 -7.54
N SER A 11 -46.59 44.87 -8.27
CA SER A 11 -46.33 45.12 -9.70
C SER A 11 -44.82 45.07 -10.03
N PHE A 12 -44.44 45.33 -11.29
CA PHE A 12 -43.06 45.46 -11.82
C PHE A 12 -43.00 46.70 -12.73
N HIS A 13 -41.85 47.38 -12.87
CA HIS A 13 -41.57 48.20 -14.07
C HIS A 13 -40.07 48.36 -14.38
N PHE A 14 -39.78 48.31 -15.69
CA PHE A 14 -38.50 48.62 -16.37
C PHE A 14 -38.30 50.16 -16.47
N PHE A 15 -37.24 50.80 -17.04
CA PHE A 15 -36.36 50.46 -18.18
C PHE A 15 -35.14 51.41 -18.29
N LEU A 16 -34.05 50.92 -18.93
CA LEU A 16 -33.16 51.59 -19.91
C LEU A 16 -31.98 52.52 -19.50
N ALA A 17 -30.89 52.29 -20.27
CA ALA A 17 -29.92 53.25 -20.83
C ALA A 17 -28.59 53.56 -20.09
N ALA A 18 -27.50 53.47 -20.86
CA ALA A 18 -26.13 53.84 -20.49
C ALA A 18 -25.64 55.03 -21.33
N ALA A 19 -24.70 55.82 -20.80
CA ALA A 19 -23.87 56.76 -21.57
C ALA A 19 -22.56 57.07 -20.81
N LEU A 20 -21.47 57.27 -21.56
CA LEU A 20 -20.13 57.59 -21.04
C LEU A 20 -20.01 59.08 -20.64
N SER A 21 -19.07 59.45 -19.74
CA SER A 21 -17.84 60.19 -20.13
C SER A 21 -17.03 60.81 -18.96
N THR A 22 -15.69 60.61 -19.05
CA THR A 22 -14.57 61.51 -18.65
C THR A 22 -14.46 62.09 -17.23
N ALA A 23 -13.57 61.46 -16.46
CA ALA A 23 -12.35 62.01 -15.82
C ALA A 23 -12.28 63.47 -15.32
N ALA A 24 -11.95 63.62 -14.03
CA ALA A 24 -10.94 64.58 -13.54
C ALA A 24 -10.39 64.11 -12.18
N ALA A 25 -9.07 64.16 -12.00
CA ALA A 25 -8.42 63.83 -10.73
C ALA A 25 -8.15 65.10 -9.89
N PHE A 26 -8.48 65.07 -8.61
CA PHE A 26 -7.86 65.88 -7.55
C PHE A 26 -7.85 65.05 -6.27
N GLY A 27 -6.72 65.00 -5.58
CA GLY A 27 -6.49 64.06 -4.49
C GLY A 27 -6.46 64.66 -3.08
N LEU A 28 -6.19 63.74 -2.14
CA LEU A 28 -5.72 63.89 -0.75
C LEU A 28 -6.76 64.02 0.39
N VAL A 29 -6.45 63.21 1.42
CA VAL A 29 -7.01 63.12 2.79
C VAL A 29 -8.44 62.57 2.91
N GLY A 30 -8.74 61.46 3.60
CA GLY A 30 -7.87 60.48 4.28
C GLY A 30 -8.52 59.90 5.55
N CYS A 31 -8.68 58.58 5.62
CA CYS A 31 -8.90 57.71 6.81
C CYS A 31 -9.16 56.27 6.29
N ASN A 32 -8.17 55.38 6.20
CA ASN A 32 -7.44 54.66 7.25
C ASN A 32 -8.17 53.40 7.77
N SER A 33 -7.75 52.25 7.26
CA SER A 33 -7.91 50.92 7.88
C SER A 33 -6.71 50.05 7.49
N GLY A 34 -5.50 50.53 7.78
CA GLY A 34 -4.28 49.73 7.61
C GLY A 34 -4.02 48.87 8.83
N SER A 35 -4.18 47.55 8.71
CA SER A 35 -3.37 46.62 9.49
C SER A 35 -1.93 46.77 8.99
N SER A 36 -1.08 47.36 9.81
CA SER A 36 0.35 47.47 9.49
C SER A 36 0.97 46.08 9.46
N VAL A 37 1.28 45.58 8.26
CA VAL A 37 2.23 44.48 8.10
C VAL A 37 3.51 44.89 8.83
N ASN A 38 4.06 44.01 9.67
CA ASN A 38 5.26 44.33 10.46
C ASN A 38 6.40 44.75 9.48
N PRO A 39 7.00 45.95 9.63
CA PRO A 39 8.13 46.37 8.81
C PRO A 39 9.29 45.38 8.85
N GLU A 40 9.53 44.68 9.96
CA GLU A 40 10.55 43.62 10.04
C GLU A 40 10.17 42.37 9.23
N LEU A 41 8.88 42.08 9.06
CA LEU A 41 8.40 40.97 8.23
C LEU A 41 8.56 41.32 6.74
N ILE A 42 8.29 42.58 6.38
CA ILE A 42 8.56 43.11 5.03
C ILE A 42 10.06 43.18 4.77
N GLU A 43 10.87 43.67 5.71
CA GLU A 43 12.34 43.70 5.56
C GLU A 43 12.94 42.29 5.53
N ARG A 44 12.38 41.30 6.26
CA ARG A 44 12.77 39.88 6.11
C ARG A 44 12.37 39.29 4.75
N LEU A 45 11.15 39.56 4.26
CA LEU A 45 10.68 39.13 2.93
C LEU A 45 11.42 39.83 1.77
N ILE A 46 11.99 41.01 2.01
CA ILE A 46 12.83 41.72 1.02
C ILE A 46 14.30 41.31 1.16
N ALA A 47 14.80 41.04 2.38
CA ALA A 47 16.16 40.53 2.60
C ALA A 47 16.34 39.12 2.02
N SER A 48 15.31 38.25 2.09
CA SER A 48 15.33 36.93 1.44
C SER A 48 15.25 36.97 -0.09
N GLN A 49 15.15 38.17 -0.70
CA GLN A 49 15.35 38.41 -2.14
C GLN A 49 16.69 39.11 -2.44
N ALA A 50 17.48 39.47 -1.43
CA ALA A 50 18.67 40.30 -1.58
C ALA A 50 19.99 39.57 -1.27
N ASP A 51 19.98 38.58 -0.37
CA ASP A 51 21.07 37.61 -0.29
C ASP A 51 20.86 36.53 -1.36
N SER A 52 21.89 36.27 -2.17
CA SER A 52 21.86 35.20 -3.17
C SER A 52 21.71 33.86 -2.45
N ARG A 53 20.62 33.14 -2.75
CA ARG A 53 20.43 31.78 -2.22
C ARG A 53 21.62 30.89 -2.59
N PRO A 54 21.98 29.90 -1.74
CA PRO A 54 23.04 28.96 -2.07
C PRO A 54 22.79 28.25 -3.41
N THR A 55 23.85 28.08 -4.19
CA THR A 55 23.83 27.41 -5.51
C THR A 55 24.82 26.25 -5.59
N ASP A 56 25.57 26.00 -4.53
CA ASP A 56 26.53 24.91 -4.42
C ASP A 56 25.87 23.59 -4.04
N ALA A 57 26.48 22.50 -4.50
CA ALA A 57 25.99 21.14 -4.29
C ALA A 57 25.98 20.68 -2.82
N GLU A 58 26.77 21.32 -1.95
CA GLU A 58 26.78 21.02 -0.51
C GLU A 58 25.49 21.54 0.14
N SER A 59 25.14 22.80 -0.13
CA SER A 59 23.89 23.42 0.33
C SER A 59 22.65 22.79 -0.28
N ILE A 60 22.71 22.33 -1.53
CA ILE A 60 21.61 21.60 -2.18
C ILE A 60 21.36 20.27 -1.47
N ARG A 61 22.39 19.43 -1.28
CA ARG A 61 22.23 18.16 -0.54
C ARG A 61 21.84 18.38 0.92
N ALA A 62 22.33 19.44 1.57
CA ALA A 62 21.96 19.76 2.94
C ALA A 62 20.49 20.21 3.08
N PHE A 63 19.86 20.73 2.02
CA PHE A 63 18.43 21.07 2.03
C PHE A 63 17.55 19.90 1.58
N CYS A 64 17.90 19.25 0.47
CA CYS A 64 17.14 18.14 -0.10
C CYS A 64 17.35 16.81 0.64
N GLY A 65 18.37 16.71 1.49
CA GLY A 65 18.73 15.53 2.28
C GLY A 65 18.61 15.74 3.80
N ASP A 66 17.75 16.65 4.24
CA ASP A 66 17.52 16.93 5.67
C ASP A 66 16.39 16.08 6.27
N CYS A 67 15.32 15.81 5.51
CA CYS A 67 14.22 14.95 5.95
C CYS A 67 14.53 13.44 5.80
N HIS A 68 15.27 13.08 4.74
CA HIS A 68 15.64 11.73 4.32
C HIS A 68 17.00 11.81 3.62
N ASP A 69 17.61 10.68 3.25
CA ASP A 69 18.85 10.71 2.45
C ASP A 69 18.65 11.49 1.15
N SER A 70 19.61 12.36 0.79
CA SER A 70 19.54 13.16 -0.44
C SER A 70 19.47 12.22 -1.65
N PRO A 71 18.41 12.28 -2.48
CA PRO A 71 18.23 11.37 -3.61
C PRO A 71 19.42 11.37 -4.58
N ASP A 72 19.70 10.21 -5.18
CA ASP A 72 20.68 10.12 -6.26
C ASP A 72 20.06 10.66 -7.58
N PRO A 73 20.71 11.53 -8.35
CA PRO A 73 20.17 12.06 -9.61
C PRO A 73 19.75 11.02 -10.65
N GLY A 74 20.22 9.77 -10.54
CA GLY A 74 19.84 8.64 -11.38
C GLY A 74 18.50 7.99 -11.06
N ILE A 75 17.85 8.33 -9.93
CA ILE A 75 16.53 7.76 -9.57
C ILE A 75 15.37 8.24 -10.46
N PHE A 76 15.62 9.14 -11.42
CA PHE A 76 14.64 9.59 -12.42
C PHE A 76 15.32 9.97 -13.75
N GLU A 77 14.53 9.95 -14.83
CA GLU A 77 14.91 10.55 -16.12
C GLU A 77 15.03 12.09 -15.98
N TRP A 78 15.97 12.70 -16.71
CA TRP A 78 16.34 14.13 -16.59
C TRP A 78 15.18 15.14 -16.66
N ASP A 79 14.12 14.84 -17.40
CA ASP A 79 12.98 15.74 -17.62
C ASP A 79 11.94 15.67 -16.50
N HIS A 80 11.93 14.59 -15.71
CA HIS A 80 11.04 14.43 -14.56
C HIS A 80 11.49 15.29 -13.36
N TRP A 81 12.80 15.55 -13.21
CA TRP A 81 13.36 16.33 -12.09
C TRP A 81 12.81 17.76 -11.94
N GLU A 82 12.19 18.34 -12.98
CA GLU A 82 11.52 19.63 -12.84
C GLU A 82 10.27 19.55 -11.95
N GLU A 83 9.52 18.44 -12.03
CA GLU A 83 8.36 18.18 -11.17
C GLU A 83 8.79 17.90 -9.74
N GLU A 84 9.81 17.05 -9.56
CA GLU A 84 10.32 16.62 -8.25
C GLU A 84 10.97 17.74 -7.45
N VAL A 85 11.76 18.60 -8.09
CA VAL A 85 12.31 19.78 -7.42
C VAL A 85 11.20 20.76 -7.03
N ASP A 86 10.19 20.98 -7.87
CA ASP A 86 9.03 21.82 -7.50
C ASP A 86 8.16 21.18 -6.40
N GLN A 87 8.10 19.84 -6.35
CA GLN A 87 7.43 19.08 -5.30
C GLN A 87 8.16 19.26 -3.95
N GLY A 88 9.47 19.01 -3.87
CA GLY A 88 10.25 19.20 -2.65
C GLY A 88 10.20 20.63 -2.10
N PHE A 89 10.34 21.64 -2.97
CA PHE A 89 10.18 23.05 -2.57
C PHE A 89 8.73 23.43 -2.19
N ARG A 90 7.72 22.67 -2.63
CA ARG A 90 6.32 22.82 -2.20
C ARG A 90 6.11 22.18 -0.82
N LEU A 91 6.50 20.92 -0.65
CA LEU A 91 6.40 20.19 0.62
C LEU A 91 7.13 20.91 1.76
N TYR A 92 8.34 21.43 1.54
CA TYR A 92 9.04 22.23 2.55
C TYR A 92 8.22 23.45 3.00
N ARG A 93 7.59 24.18 2.06
CA ARG A 93 6.74 25.34 2.40
C ARG A 93 5.44 24.95 3.11
N GLU A 94 4.88 23.80 2.77
CA GLU A 94 3.63 23.28 3.33
C GLU A 94 3.83 22.66 4.72
N SER A 95 5.01 22.11 5.00
CA SER A 95 5.44 21.66 6.34
C SER A 95 5.57 22.79 7.37
N LEU A 96 5.52 24.07 6.93
CA LEU A 96 5.71 25.28 7.73
C LEU A 96 7.08 25.40 8.44
N ARG A 97 8.05 24.56 8.08
CA ARG A 97 9.45 24.64 8.53
C ARG A 97 10.11 25.97 8.14
N ASP A 98 10.87 26.55 9.07
CA ASP A 98 11.65 27.78 8.87
C ASP A 98 13.12 27.67 9.32
N ASP A 99 13.57 26.44 9.57
CA ASP A 99 14.88 26.09 10.12
C ASP A 99 15.98 25.85 9.07
N LEU A 100 15.60 25.54 7.83
CA LEU A 100 16.52 25.42 6.69
C LEU A 100 16.56 26.70 5.85
N VAL A 101 17.69 26.92 5.16
CA VAL A 101 17.86 27.97 4.15
C VAL A 101 17.66 27.35 2.76
N PRO A 102 16.55 27.62 2.05
CA PRO A 102 16.31 27.00 0.76
C PRO A 102 17.34 27.48 -0.29
N PRO A 103 17.95 26.57 -1.07
CA PRO A 103 18.85 26.91 -2.16
C PRO A 103 18.10 27.60 -3.30
N ASP A 104 18.86 28.05 -4.30
CA ASP A 104 18.28 28.51 -5.55
C ASP A 104 17.62 27.34 -6.31
N ARG A 105 16.36 27.52 -6.72
CA ARG A 105 15.56 26.45 -7.32
C ARG A 105 16.09 26.04 -8.69
N ASP A 106 16.60 26.97 -9.49
CA ASP A 106 17.12 26.66 -10.82
C ASP A 106 18.52 26.03 -10.74
N ALA A 107 19.35 26.42 -9.77
CA ALA A 107 20.59 25.72 -9.45
C ALA A 107 20.34 24.29 -8.91
N THR A 108 19.28 24.11 -8.09
CA THR A 108 18.86 22.80 -7.58
C THR A 108 18.38 21.90 -8.70
N LEU A 109 17.53 22.41 -9.61
CA LEU A 109 17.10 21.68 -10.79
C LEU A 109 18.29 21.28 -11.66
N ALA A 110 19.20 22.19 -11.96
CA ALA A 110 20.40 21.88 -12.74
C ALA A 110 21.29 20.81 -12.06
N TYR A 111 21.46 20.86 -10.74
CA TYR A 111 22.25 19.87 -9.99
C TYR A 111 21.77 18.43 -10.21
N TYR A 112 20.46 18.19 -10.07
CA TYR A 112 19.89 16.88 -10.35
C TYR A 112 19.91 16.60 -11.86
N ARG A 113 19.11 17.35 -12.62
CA ARG A 113 18.84 17.14 -14.05
C ARG A 113 20.08 17.02 -14.93
N ASP A 114 21.13 17.81 -14.72
CA ASP A 114 22.33 17.78 -15.58
C ASP A 114 23.22 16.55 -15.32
N THR A 115 22.92 15.76 -14.27
CA THR A 115 23.64 14.52 -13.93
C THR A 115 22.78 13.26 -14.06
N SER A 116 21.48 13.41 -14.31
CA SER A 116 20.51 12.35 -14.56
C SER A 116 20.64 11.71 -15.96
N PRO A 117 20.17 10.46 -16.15
CA PRO A 117 20.09 9.84 -17.48
C PRO A 117 19.09 10.58 -18.40
N GLU A 118 19.43 10.70 -19.70
CA GLU A 118 18.50 11.21 -20.72
C GLU A 118 17.26 10.32 -20.89
N LYS A 119 17.42 9.02 -20.64
CA LYS A 119 16.39 7.99 -20.60
C LYS A 119 16.93 6.80 -19.80
N TRP A 120 16.10 6.08 -19.06
CA TRP A 120 16.51 4.78 -18.51
C TRP A 120 16.74 3.74 -19.62
N ASP A 121 17.78 2.93 -19.43
CA ASP A 121 17.93 1.65 -20.09
C ASP A 121 17.18 0.62 -19.26
N MET A 122 15.98 0.24 -19.71
CA MET A 122 15.18 -0.79 -19.04
C MET A 122 15.78 -2.15 -19.34
N PRO A 123 16.32 -2.88 -18.34
CA PRO A 123 16.87 -4.20 -18.58
C PRO A 123 15.73 -5.14 -18.97
N ILE A 124 15.87 -5.80 -20.12
CA ILE A 124 15.08 -7.00 -20.42
C ILE A 124 15.80 -8.13 -19.67
N PRO A 125 15.21 -8.70 -18.61
CA PRO A 125 15.88 -9.72 -17.81
C PRO A 125 16.05 -11.01 -18.62
N GLU A 126 17.08 -11.79 -18.30
CA GLU A 126 17.17 -13.16 -18.77
C GLU A 126 16.02 -13.98 -18.15
N ARG A 127 15.36 -14.78 -18.99
CA ARG A 127 14.10 -15.46 -18.67
C ARG A 127 14.09 -16.85 -19.30
N SER A 128 13.73 -17.84 -18.52
CA SER A 128 13.19 -19.10 -18.98
C SER A 128 11.66 -19.01 -19.12
N MET A 129 11.09 -19.98 -19.84
CA MET A 129 9.65 -20.17 -19.94
C MET A 129 9.35 -21.56 -19.39
N ASP A 130 8.96 -21.64 -18.13
CA ASP A 130 8.37 -22.88 -17.61
C ASP A 130 6.88 -22.95 -17.99
N ILE A 131 6.39 -24.17 -18.17
CA ILE A 131 5.02 -24.49 -18.57
C ILE A 131 4.25 -25.24 -17.47
N ARG A 132 4.84 -25.35 -16.27
CA ARG A 132 4.25 -26.00 -15.09
C ARG A 132 3.00 -25.27 -14.60
N PHE A 133 2.94 -23.94 -14.68
CA PHE A 133 1.76 -23.17 -14.25
C PHE A 133 0.76 -22.95 -15.40
N GLU A 134 -0.43 -23.59 -15.34
CA GLU A 134 -1.53 -23.36 -16.29
C GLU A 134 -2.49 -22.26 -15.80
N ARG A 135 -2.75 -21.24 -16.63
CA ARG A 135 -3.61 -20.09 -16.29
C ARG A 135 -5.11 -20.39 -16.44
N HIS A 136 -5.81 -20.56 -15.33
CA HIS A 136 -7.26 -20.71 -15.27
C HIS A 136 -7.98 -19.40 -14.93
N VAL A 137 -9.21 -19.25 -15.44
CA VAL A 137 -10.07 -18.07 -15.25
C VAL A 137 -11.41 -18.52 -14.72
N ILE A 138 -11.87 -17.91 -13.64
CA ILE A 138 -13.10 -18.27 -12.93
C ILE A 138 -14.01 -17.04 -12.87
N ASP A 139 -15.24 -17.18 -13.38
CA ASP A 139 -16.24 -16.12 -13.35
C ASP A 139 -16.69 -15.87 -11.89
N TRP A 140 -16.61 -14.61 -11.43
CA TRP A 140 -17.10 -14.23 -10.11
C TRP A 140 -18.64 -14.29 -10.06
N PRO A 141 -19.26 -15.15 -9.21
CA PRO A 141 -20.68 -15.45 -9.30
C PRO A 141 -21.61 -14.46 -8.55
N ARG A 142 -21.06 -13.40 -7.94
CA ARG A 142 -21.81 -12.45 -7.09
C ARG A 142 -21.83 -11.03 -7.66
N ASN A 143 -22.72 -10.20 -7.10
CA ASN A 143 -22.74 -8.76 -7.32
C ASN A 143 -22.53 -8.05 -5.96
N PRO A 144 -21.73 -6.97 -5.89
CA PRO A 144 -20.88 -6.44 -6.96
C PRO A 144 -19.84 -7.46 -7.44
N ALA A 145 -19.36 -7.28 -8.67
CA ALA A 145 -18.23 -8.03 -9.19
C ALA A 145 -16.93 -7.37 -8.74
N ILE A 146 -15.88 -8.17 -8.52
CA ILE A 146 -14.54 -7.67 -8.19
C ILE A 146 -13.94 -6.88 -9.36
N SER A 147 -13.03 -5.96 -9.03
CA SER A 147 -12.39 -5.02 -9.97
C SER A 147 -10.98 -4.62 -9.55
N ALA A 148 -10.75 -4.42 -8.25
CA ALA A 148 -9.46 -4.08 -7.66
C ALA A 148 -9.32 -4.78 -6.31
N VAL A 149 -8.92 -6.06 -6.37
CA VAL A 149 -8.67 -6.85 -5.17
C VAL A 149 -7.44 -6.30 -4.46
N SER A 150 -7.57 -6.08 -3.15
CA SER A 150 -6.59 -5.38 -2.32
C SER A 150 -5.89 -6.29 -1.31
N SER A 151 -6.62 -7.26 -0.75
CA SER A 151 -6.07 -8.29 0.13
C SER A 151 -6.76 -9.62 -0.14
N LEU A 152 -5.97 -10.66 0.02
CA LEU A 152 -6.41 -12.02 0.24
C LEU A 152 -6.05 -12.40 1.69
N LEU A 153 -6.73 -13.42 2.22
CA LEU A 153 -6.45 -14.03 3.51
C LEU A 153 -6.92 -15.48 3.45
N ARG A 154 -5.98 -16.43 3.38
CA ARG A 154 -6.31 -17.85 3.53
C ARG A 154 -6.81 -18.13 4.94
N LEU A 155 -7.98 -18.77 5.03
CA LEU A 155 -8.60 -19.19 6.28
C LEU A 155 -8.31 -20.68 6.55
N PRO A 156 -8.30 -21.12 7.83
CA PRO A 156 -8.04 -22.51 8.18
C PRO A 156 -8.99 -23.50 7.48
N ASP A 157 -8.43 -24.59 6.92
CA ASP A 157 -9.15 -25.58 6.12
C ASP A 157 -10.13 -26.44 6.94
N ARG A 158 -11.37 -25.95 7.14
CA ARG A 158 -12.40 -26.63 7.96
C ARG A 158 -13.09 -27.82 7.27
N VAL A 159 -13.01 -27.92 5.93
CA VAL A 159 -13.77 -28.91 5.13
C VAL A 159 -12.92 -29.59 4.03
N GLY A 160 -11.60 -29.36 4.01
CA GLY A 160 -10.72 -29.87 2.94
C GLY A 160 -10.98 -29.21 1.58
N ASN A 161 -11.30 -27.92 1.61
CA ASN A 161 -11.46 -27.04 0.46
C ASN A 161 -10.80 -25.71 0.84
N PRO A 162 -9.92 -25.14 0.00
CA PRO A 162 -9.25 -23.88 0.29
C PRO A 162 -10.30 -22.79 0.41
N THR A 163 -10.22 -22.02 1.49
CA THR A 163 -11.17 -20.98 1.84
C THR A 163 -10.42 -19.67 2.01
N ILE A 164 -10.84 -18.63 1.31
CA ILE A 164 -10.14 -17.33 1.26
C ILE A 164 -11.13 -16.21 1.57
N ALA A 165 -10.75 -15.29 2.46
CA ALA A 165 -11.38 -13.98 2.60
C ALA A 165 -10.70 -12.97 1.68
N LEU A 166 -11.47 -12.02 1.15
CA LEU A 166 -11.06 -11.09 0.10
C LEU A 166 -11.64 -9.71 0.35
N THR A 167 -10.81 -8.69 0.13
CA THR A 167 -11.24 -7.28 0.03
C THR A 167 -11.06 -6.75 -1.39
N ASP A 168 -11.98 -5.88 -1.81
CA ASP A 168 -11.88 -5.14 -3.07
C ASP A 168 -11.97 -3.63 -2.81
N MET A 169 -10.85 -2.93 -3.06
CA MET A 169 -10.70 -1.50 -2.76
C MET A 169 -11.51 -0.59 -3.70
N TRP A 170 -12.06 -1.08 -4.80
CA TRP A 170 -12.80 -0.25 -5.76
C TRP A 170 -14.32 -0.33 -5.57
N THR A 171 -14.80 -1.49 -5.15
CA THR A 171 -16.23 -1.76 -4.91
C THR A 171 -16.60 -1.79 -3.42
N GLY A 172 -15.60 -1.76 -2.53
CA GLY A 172 -15.80 -1.87 -1.08
C GLY A 172 -16.23 -3.25 -0.63
N THR A 173 -16.08 -4.28 -1.48
CA THR A 173 -16.52 -5.65 -1.20
C THR A 173 -15.66 -6.29 -0.12
N VAL A 174 -16.31 -6.94 0.85
CA VAL A 174 -15.66 -7.92 1.75
C VAL A 174 -16.39 -9.24 1.56
N ALA A 175 -15.70 -10.26 1.08
CA ALA A 175 -16.29 -11.56 0.75
C ALA A 175 -15.42 -12.71 1.24
N GLN A 176 -16.04 -13.85 1.50
CA GLN A 176 -15.37 -15.13 1.71
C GLN A 176 -15.75 -16.06 0.56
N PHE A 177 -14.82 -16.88 0.08
CA PHE A 177 -15.12 -17.91 -0.90
C PHE A 177 -14.32 -19.19 -0.69
N SER A 178 -14.79 -20.27 -1.30
CA SER A 178 -14.09 -21.57 -1.30
C SER A 178 -14.17 -22.23 -2.67
N ALA A 179 -13.09 -22.94 -3.06
CA ALA A 179 -13.06 -23.78 -4.24
C ALA A 179 -13.62 -25.18 -3.92
N GLU A 180 -14.40 -25.80 -4.83
CA GLU A 180 -14.95 -27.15 -4.61
C GLU A 180 -13.99 -28.25 -5.11
N GLN A 181 -12.91 -28.55 -4.38
CA GLN A 181 -11.90 -29.54 -4.81
C GLN A 181 -12.54 -30.89 -5.24
N PRO A 182 -12.05 -31.53 -6.32
CA PRO A 182 -10.98 -31.10 -7.23
C PRO A 182 -11.48 -30.26 -8.43
N ARG A 183 -12.63 -29.58 -8.32
CA ARG A 183 -13.14 -28.70 -9.39
C ARG A 183 -12.54 -27.31 -9.26
N ILE A 184 -11.52 -27.06 -10.08
CA ILE A 184 -10.82 -25.79 -10.16
C ILE A 184 -11.68 -24.63 -10.73
N ASP A 185 -12.81 -24.93 -11.39
CA ASP A 185 -13.65 -23.96 -12.13
C ASP A 185 -14.85 -23.41 -11.34
N GLN A 186 -15.08 -23.87 -10.11
CA GLN A 186 -16.30 -23.57 -9.34
C GLN A 186 -15.97 -23.09 -7.92
N ILE A 187 -16.41 -21.87 -7.62
CA ILE A 187 -16.30 -21.24 -6.31
C ILE A 187 -17.68 -20.97 -5.69
N ASN A 188 -17.79 -21.22 -4.39
CA ASN A 188 -18.90 -20.74 -3.58
C ASN A 188 -18.47 -19.46 -2.89
N VAL A 189 -19.21 -18.36 -3.09
CA VAL A 189 -18.88 -17.03 -2.54
C VAL A 189 -19.99 -16.56 -1.63
N ASP A 190 -19.63 -16.13 -0.42
CA ASP A 190 -20.51 -15.46 0.53
C ASP A 190 -20.04 -14.02 0.74
N LEU A 191 -20.96 -13.07 0.59
CA LEU A 191 -20.69 -11.65 0.78
C LEU A 191 -20.83 -11.32 2.27
N LEU A 192 -19.74 -10.91 2.91
CA LEU A 192 -19.72 -10.63 4.34
C LEU A 192 -20.21 -9.21 4.62
N ALA A 193 -19.67 -8.23 3.88
CA ALA A 193 -20.02 -6.82 4.03
C ALA A 193 -19.73 -6.01 2.75
N SER A 194 -20.14 -4.74 2.78
CA SER A 194 -19.71 -3.72 1.83
C SER A 194 -19.41 -2.42 2.58
N VAL A 195 -18.14 -2.00 2.56
CA VAL A 195 -17.60 -0.75 3.14
C VAL A 195 -17.34 0.27 2.02
N ALA A 196 -16.62 1.38 2.26
CA ALA A 196 -16.36 2.34 1.20
C ALA A 196 -15.30 1.81 0.21
N HIS A 197 -14.11 1.49 0.73
CA HIS A 197 -12.94 1.08 -0.05
C HIS A 197 -12.09 0.09 0.77
N ALA A 198 -12.48 -1.18 0.80
CA ALA A 198 -11.85 -2.22 1.64
C ALA A 198 -10.38 -2.45 1.26
N SER A 199 -9.46 -2.33 2.21
CA SER A 199 -8.01 -2.50 2.00
C SER A 199 -7.50 -3.85 2.50
N ARG A 200 -7.74 -4.17 3.78
CA ARG A 200 -7.33 -5.42 4.44
C ARG A 200 -8.52 -6.09 5.13
N VAL A 201 -8.48 -7.41 5.21
CA VAL A 201 -9.25 -8.24 6.15
C VAL A 201 -8.29 -9.09 7.00
N ALA A 202 -8.58 -9.26 8.28
CA ALA A 202 -7.86 -10.14 9.22
C ALA A 202 -8.86 -10.95 10.07
N GLU A 203 -8.53 -12.20 10.42
CA GLU A 203 -9.30 -12.97 11.42
C GLU A 203 -9.20 -12.27 12.80
N SER A 204 -10.27 -12.28 13.60
CA SER A 204 -10.32 -11.71 14.95
C SER A 204 -11.30 -12.45 15.85
N ASP A 205 -11.19 -12.30 17.17
CA ASP A 205 -12.11 -12.79 18.21
C ASP A 205 -12.21 -11.73 19.32
N LEU A 206 -12.66 -10.52 18.96
CA LEU A 206 -12.56 -9.35 19.84
C LEU A 206 -13.49 -9.42 21.06
N ASP A 207 -14.58 -10.19 21.02
CA ASP A 207 -15.44 -10.44 22.20
C ASP A 207 -15.13 -11.75 22.95
N GLY A 208 -14.10 -12.50 22.51
CA GLY A 208 -13.54 -13.66 23.20
C GLY A 208 -14.50 -14.84 23.29
N ASP A 209 -15.39 -15.00 22.31
CA ASP A 209 -16.42 -16.04 22.29
C ASP A 209 -15.94 -17.35 21.60
N GLY A 210 -14.78 -17.31 20.94
CA GLY A 210 -14.14 -18.44 20.26
C GLY A 210 -14.65 -18.66 18.83
N ILE A 211 -15.41 -17.72 18.27
CA ILE A 211 -15.86 -17.72 16.88
C ILE A 211 -15.01 -16.73 16.07
N THR A 212 -14.54 -17.19 14.92
CA THR A 212 -13.81 -16.34 13.98
C THR A 212 -14.72 -15.27 13.40
N ASP A 213 -14.40 -14.03 13.75
CA ASP A 213 -14.88 -12.81 13.14
C ASP A 213 -13.83 -12.20 12.21
N PHE A 214 -14.14 -11.04 11.61
CA PHE A 214 -13.18 -10.29 10.80
C PHE A 214 -13.02 -8.84 11.20
N LEU A 215 -11.78 -8.40 11.32
CA LEU A 215 -11.39 -6.99 11.32
C LEU A 215 -11.19 -6.54 9.86
N VAL A 216 -11.69 -5.37 9.50
CA VAL A 216 -11.63 -4.82 8.13
C VAL A 216 -11.14 -3.37 8.15
N ALA A 217 -10.03 -3.14 7.45
CA ALA A 217 -9.55 -1.81 7.11
C ALA A 217 -10.33 -1.24 5.92
N ASP A 218 -10.68 0.04 6.00
CA ASP A 218 -11.41 0.78 4.98
C ASP A 218 -10.67 2.08 4.69
N LEU A 219 -10.13 2.19 3.47
CA LEU A 219 -9.41 3.36 2.98
C LEU A 219 -10.27 4.63 3.03
N GLY A 220 -11.61 4.51 3.00
CA GLY A 220 -12.52 5.65 2.95
C GLY A 220 -12.59 6.31 1.56
N THR A 221 -11.44 6.51 0.93
CA THR A 221 -11.30 6.93 -0.46
C THR A 221 -10.21 6.18 -1.20
N HIS A 222 -10.40 6.08 -2.52
CA HIS A 222 -9.48 5.36 -3.38
C HIS A 222 -8.08 6.00 -3.47
N ASN A 223 -8.00 7.31 -3.71
CA ASN A 223 -6.73 8.04 -3.76
C ASN A 223 -6.35 8.58 -2.37
N PRO A 224 -5.05 8.74 -2.04
CA PRO A 224 -4.61 9.53 -0.90
C PRO A 224 -5.16 10.96 -0.96
N GLN A 225 -5.66 11.45 0.17
CA GLN A 225 -6.22 12.79 0.34
C GLN A 225 -5.98 13.27 1.78
N THR A 226 -6.31 14.52 2.08
CA THR A 226 -6.17 15.09 3.44
C THR A 226 -7.42 14.94 4.31
N GLU A 227 -8.55 14.64 3.67
CA GLU A 227 -9.83 14.41 4.32
C GLU A 227 -9.88 13.04 5.00
N HIS A 228 -10.29 13.04 6.25
CA HIS A 228 -10.34 11.86 7.11
C HIS A 228 -11.64 11.05 6.85
N GLU A 229 -11.60 10.16 5.86
CA GLU A 229 -12.73 9.32 5.48
C GLU A 229 -12.50 7.82 5.77
N GLY A 230 -11.27 7.43 6.14
CA GLY A 230 -10.90 6.06 6.48
C GLY A 230 -11.51 5.55 7.78
N ASN A 231 -11.73 4.24 7.88
CA ASN A 231 -12.46 3.60 8.98
C ASN A 231 -11.89 2.22 9.32
N VAL A 232 -12.20 1.73 10.52
CA VAL A 232 -11.99 0.36 10.98
C VAL A 232 -13.34 -0.24 11.36
N TRP A 233 -13.65 -1.39 10.76
CA TRP A 233 -14.90 -2.12 10.95
C TRP A 233 -14.61 -3.51 11.51
N TRP A 234 -15.47 -3.97 12.42
CA TRP A 234 -15.52 -5.37 12.85
C TRP A 234 -16.77 -6.02 12.28
N LEU A 235 -16.60 -7.21 11.70
CA LEU A 235 -17.68 -8.04 11.17
C LEU A 235 -17.89 -9.20 12.16
N ARG A 236 -18.81 -9.02 13.10
CA ARG A 236 -19.15 -10.03 14.10
C ARG A 236 -20.15 -11.05 13.58
N LEU A 237 -19.85 -12.33 13.74
CA LEU A 237 -20.66 -13.44 13.24
C LEU A 237 -21.78 -13.84 14.21
N HIS A 238 -23.03 -13.49 13.89
CA HIS A 238 -24.17 -13.95 14.66
C HIS A 238 -24.55 -15.39 14.32
N THR A 239 -24.23 -16.33 15.22
CA THR A 239 -24.72 -17.71 15.17
C THR A 239 -26.20 -17.83 15.59
N THR A 240 -27.09 -17.15 14.86
CA THR A 240 -28.54 -17.35 15.07
C THR A 240 -28.89 -18.82 14.81
N GLY A 241 -29.61 -19.45 15.74
CA GLY A 241 -29.76 -20.92 15.78
C GLY A 241 -30.52 -21.58 14.62
N HIS A 242 -30.77 -20.88 13.50
CA HIS A 242 -31.48 -21.34 12.31
C HIS A 242 -30.76 -20.96 11.00
N LEU A 243 -29.76 -21.78 10.62
CA LEU A 243 -29.33 -22.04 9.23
C LEU A 243 -28.76 -20.89 8.38
N ALA A 244 -28.64 -19.66 8.89
CA ALA A 244 -27.86 -18.60 8.27
C ALA A 244 -27.05 -17.87 9.36
N SER A 245 -25.73 -17.89 9.20
CA SER A 245 -24.84 -17.01 9.94
C SER A 245 -24.85 -15.66 9.23
N GLU A 246 -25.09 -14.57 9.96
CA GLU A 246 -25.10 -13.22 9.40
C GLU A 246 -24.03 -12.38 10.11
N TYR A 247 -23.21 -11.66 9.34
CA TYR A 247 -22.19 -10.75 9.89
C TYR A 247 -22.82 -9.39 10.21
N GLU A 248 -22.70 -8.95 11.47
CA GLU A 248 -23.01 -7.59 11.89
C GLU A 248 -21.78 -6.70 11.71
N ARG A 249 -21.89 -5.68 10.86
CA ARG A 249 -20.81 -4.68 10.71
C ARG A 249 -20.90 -3.60 11.79
N ILE A 250 -19.94 -3.63 12.71
CA ILE A 250 -19.80 -2.73 13.85
C ILE A 250 -18.67 -1.73 13.56
N PRO A 251 -18.87 -0.40 13.71
CA PRO A 251 -17.80 0.58 13.61
C PRO A 251 -16.94 0.57 14.89
N LEU A 252 -15.63 0.39 14.75
CA LEU A 252 -14.69 0.48 15.87
C LEU A 252 -13.99 1.85 15.91
N ARG A 253 -13.55 2.33 14.74
CA ARG A 253 -12.95 3.65 14.59
C ARG A 253 -13.41 4.28 13.26
N LEU A 254 -13.77 5.56 13.31
CA LEU A 254 -14.30 6.30 12.15
C LEU A 254 -13.54 7.62 11.99
N ALA A 255 -13.49 8.12 10.75
CA ALA A 255 -12.79 9.37 10.40
C ALA A 255 -11.31 9.36 10.81
N MET A 256 -10.62 8.28 10.43
CA MET A 256 -9.16 8.22 10.28
C MET A 256 -8.79 8.73 8.88
N SER A 257 -7.49 8.77 8.54
CA SER A 257 -7.02 9.32 7.26
C SER A 257 -7.47 8.41 6.11
N ARG A 258 -6.71 7.35 5.84
CA ARG A 258 -6.98 6.36 4.79
C ARG A 258 -6.39 5.01 5.22
N VAL A 259 -7.20 4.22 5.91
CA VAL A 259 -6.73 3.03 6.65
C VAL A 259 -6.29 1.95 5.67
N ALA A 260 -5.00 1.67 5.65
CA ALA A 260 -4.40 0.69 4.76
C ALA A 260 -4.33 -0.70 5.41
N ASP A 261 -4.09 -0.75 6.73
CA ASP A 261 -4.05 -2.01 7.47
C ASP A 261 -4.67 -1.89 8.87
N ALA A 262 -5.19 -3.02 9.37
CA ALA A 262 -5.68 -3.17 10.73
C ALA A 262 -5.53 -4.63 11.18
N ARG A 263 -4.84 -4.86 12.31
CA ARG A 263 -4.52 -6.20 12.84
C ARG A 263 -4.91 -6.28 14.32
N PRO A 264 -5.46 -7.41 14.80
CA PRO A 264 -5.53 -7.70 16.23
C PRO A 264 -4.14 -8.06 16.80
N ILE A 265 -3.95 -7.86 18.11
CA ILE A 265 -2.75 -8.20 18.90
C ILE A 265 -3.15 -8.23 20.40
N ASP A 266 -2.44 -8.94 21.27
CA ASP A 266 -2.49 -8.75 22.74
C ASP A 266 -1.35 -7.80 23.17
N PHE A 267 -1.55 -6.47 23.05
CA PHE A 267 -0.46 -5.48 23.14
C PHE A 267 0.09 -5.31 24.56
N ASP A 268 -0.74 -5.46 25.59
CA ASP A 268 -0.31 -5.36 27.00
C ASP A 268 -0.34 -6.70 27.78
N SER A 269 -0.52 -7.81 27.07
CA SER A 269 -0.38 -9.19 27.55
C SER A 269 -1.38 -9.55 28.65
N ASP A 270 -2.60 -9.03 28.54
CA ASP A 270 -3.72 -9.23 29.47
C ASP A 270 -4.66 -10.38 29.04
N GLY A 271 -4.58 -10.79 27.77
CA GLY A 271 -5.27 -11.94 27.19
C GLY A 271 -6.58 -11.61 26.47
N ASP A 272 -6.93 -10.34 26.27
CA ASP A 272 -7.93 -9.92 25.27
C ASP A 272 -7.27 -9.38 23.97
N GLN A 273 -8.06 -9.00 22.96
CA GLN A 273 -7.53 -8.49 21.69
C GLN A 273 -7.63 -6.97 21.59
N ASP A 274 -6.48 -6.33 21.50
CA ASP A 274 -6.27 -4.96 21.05
C ASP A 274 -6.29 -4.85 19.52
N ILE A 275 -6.12 -3.63 19.00
CA ILE A 275 -6.06 -3.36 17.57
C ILE A 275 -4.93 -2.39 17.23
N LEU A 276 -4.01 -2.82 16.37
CA LEU A 276 -3.09 -1.95 15.64
C LEU A 276 -3.73 -1.49 14.32
N VAL A 277 -3.56 -0.22 13.98
CA VAL A 277 -4.12 0.39 12.76
C VAL A 277 -3.05 1.23 12.08
N GLY A 278 -2.81 0.96 10.80
CA GLY A 278 -1.92 1.74 9.93
C GLY A 278 -2.72 2.50 8.89
N ASP A 279 -2.51 3.81 8.79
CA ASP A 279 -3.16 4.62 7.77
C ASP A 279 -2.21 5.54 6.99
N PHE A 280 -2.61 5.81 5.74
CA PHE A 280 -1.79 6.45 4.72
C PHE A 280 -2.66 7.41 3.87
N GLY A 281 -2.84 8.61 4.41
CA GLY A 281 -3.40 9.76 3.70
C GLY A 281 -2.35 10.53 2.90
N LEU A 282 -2.67 11.76 2.51
CA LEU A 282 -1.79 12.58 1.66
C LEU A 282 -0.78 13.41 2.47
N HIS A 283 0.49 13.33 2.09
CA HIS A 283 1.63 14.10 2.62
C HIS A 283 1.94 13.90 4.12
N PHE A 284 1.17 14.54 5.00
CA PHE A 284 1.40 14.56 6.45
C PHE A 284 0.29 13.86 7.25
N GLU A 285 -0.71 13.31 6.57
CA GLU A 285 -1.92 12.74 7.18
C GLU A 285 -1.80 11.21 7.28
N GLY A 286 -1.70 10.71 8.51
CA GLY A 286 -1.71 9.27 8.83
C GLY A 286 -0.76 8.93 9.98
N GLY A 287 -0.63 7.64 10.28
CA GLY A 287 0.24 7.15 11.34
C GLY A 287 0.04 5.67 11.68
N LEU A 288 0.66 5.27 12.80
CA LEU A 288 0.40 4.02 13.50
C LEU A 288 -0.40 4.31 14.76
N HIS A 289 -1.53 3.64 14.93
CA HIS A 289 -2.42 3.81 16.07
C HIS A 289 -2.68 2.49 16.79
N LEU A 290 -2.86 2.57 18.11
CA LEU A 290 -3.32 1.48 18.96
C LEU A 290 -4.71 1.83 19.50
N GLY A 291 -5.65 0.91 19.36
CA GLY A 291 -6.84 0.82 20.20
C GLY A 291 -6.59 -0.22 21.28
N LEU A 292 -6.28 0.23 22.50
CA LEU A 292 -6.09 -0.64 23.66
C LEU A 292 -7.48 -0.98 24.22
N ASN A 293 -7.83 -2.25 24.28
CA ASN A 293 -9.10 -2.74 24.79
C ASN A 293 -9.22 -2.43 26.28
N GLN A 294 -10.44 -2.18 26.74
CA GLN A 294 -10.79 -1.85 28.12
C GLN A 294 -11.95 -2.73 28.59
N GLY A 295 -12.10 -3.90 27.96
CA GLY A 295 -13.14 -4.89 28.18
C GLY A 295 -14.38 -4.71 27.31
N VAL A 296 -15.12 -5.81 27.21
CA VAL A 296 -16.34 -5.95 26.40
C VAL A 296 -17.58 -5.41 27.13
N ASP A 297 -18.38 -4.59 26.44
CA ASP A 297 -19.67 -4.14 26.96
C ASP A 297 -20.66 -5.31 27.11
N ALA A 298 -21.10 -5.55 28.35
CA ALA A 298 -21.89 -6.73 28.70
C ALA A 298 -23.36 -6.72 28.19
N GLU A 299 -23.86 -5.62 27.62
CA GLU A 299 -25.20 -5.57 27.01
C GLU A 299 -25.16 -5.81 25.49
N THR A 300 -24.07 -5.40 24.82
CA THR A 300 -23.93 -5.41 23.36
C THR A 300 -22.92 -6.43 22.83
N GLY A 301 -22.00 -6.90 23.68
CA GLY A 301 -20.85 -7.73 23.29
C GLY A 301 -19.85 -6.95 22.43
N VAL A 302 -19.68 -5.64 22.66
CA VAL A 302 -18.77 -4.79 21.86
C VAL A 302 -17.62 -4.28 22.72
N PRO A 303 -16.35 -4.55 22.35
CA PRO A 303 -15.17 -4.03 23.05
C PRO A 303 -15.16 -2.50 23.11
N GLN A 304 -14.56 -1.95 24.16
CA GLN A 304 -14.35 -0.52 24.32
C GLN A 304 -12.85 -0.22 24.25
N PHE A 305 -12.43 0.68 23.35
CA PHE A 305 -11.00 0.93 23.11
C PHE A 305 -10.55 2.33 23.59
N GLU A 306 -9.44 2.40 24.32
CA GLU A 306 -8.64 3.62 24.52
C GLU A 306 -7.68 3.78 23.34
N TRP A 307 -7.89 4.82 22.53
CA TRP A 307 -7.11 5.06 21.31
C TRP A 307 -5.93 6.01 21.55
N ARG A 308 -4.72 5.59 21.14
CA ARG A 308 -3.51 6.42 21.10
C ARG A 308 -2.77 6.27 19.77
N THR A 309 -2.01 7.29 19.39
CA THR A 309 -1.04 7.22 18.28
C THR A 309 0.29 6.73 18.84
N LEU A 310 0.88 5.72 18.19
CA LEU A 310 2.22 5.21 18.49
C LEU A 310 3.28 5.91 17.63
N ASP A 311 2.95 6.20 16.36
CA ASP A 311 3.80 6.93 15.43
C ASP A 311 2.97 7.94 14.61
N GLU A 312 3.43 9.18 14.53
CA GLU A 312 2.80 10.27 13.75
C GLU A 312 3.30 10.31 12.29
N ARG A 313 4.16 9.36 11.88
CA ARG A 313 4.64 9.24 10.50
C ARG A 313 3.60 8.52 9.62
N PRO A 314 3.02 9.17 8.59
CA PRO A 314 2.14 8.51 7.64
C PRO A 314 2.89 7.49 6.77
N GLY A 315 2.13 6.62 6.10
CA GLY A 315 2.66 5.67 5.12
C GLY A 315 2.71 4.22 5.60
N ILE A 316 2.12 3.90 6.76
CA ILE A 316 1.99 2.51 7.22
C ILE A 316 0.99 1.80 6.30
N ILE A 317 1.46 0.88 5.45
CA ILE A 317 0.60 0.09 4.53
C ILE A 317 0.49 -1.39 4.90
N THR A 318 1.35 -1.88 5.79
CA THR A 318 1.35 -3.28 6.23
C THR A 318 1.86 -3.37 7.66
N ILE A 319 1.15 -4.16 8.46
CA ILE A 319 1.47 -4.55 9.83
C ILE A 319 1.42 -6.08 9.88
N GLU A 320 2.49 -6.72 10.37
CA GLU A 320 2.53 -8.16 10.63
C GLU A 320 2.78 -8.38 12.12
N VAL A 321 2.00 -9.25 12.76
CA VAL A 321 2.02 -9.52 14.22
C VAL A 321 2.48 -10.95 14.45
N LEU A 322 3.57 -11.13 15.19
CA LEU A 322 4.17 -12.42 15.53
C LEU A 322 5.25 -12.27 16.61
N ASP A 323 5.62 -13.35 17.28
CA ASP A 323 6.89 -13.47 18.03
C ASP A 323 8.04 -13.52 17.00
N PHE A 324 8.71 -12.39 16.77
CA PHE A 324 9.69 -12.25 15.69
C PHE A 324 11.11 -12.62 16.14
N ASP A 325 11.45 -12.41 17.42
CA ASP A 325 12.76 -12.79 17.96
C ASP A 325 12.80 -14.04 18.84
N GLY A 326 11.65 -14.70 19.03
CA GLY A 326 11.54 -16.03 19.63
C GLY A 326 11.59 -16.01 21.16
N ASP A 327 11.33 -14.86 21.79
CA ASP A 327 11.29 -14.75 23.26
C ASP A 327 9.93 -15.10 23.88
N GLY A 328 8.88 -15.20 23.05
CA GLY A 328 7.55 -15.71 23.39
C GLY A 328 6.50 -14.63 23.66
N GLU A 329 6.84 -13.35 23.54
CA GLU A 329 5.88 -12.23 23.56
C GLU A 329 5.42 -11.87 22.12
N GLU A 330 4.24 -11.26 21.95
CA GLU A 330 3.81 -10.82 20.61
C GLU A 330 4.48 -9.49 20.21
N ASP A 331 5.35 -9.54 19.19
CA ASP A 331 5.90 -8.38 18.51
C ASP A 331 5.04 -7.95 17.31
N PHE A 332 5.43 -6.85 16.66
CA PHE A 332 4.93 -6.55 15.31
C PHE A 332 5.96 -5.82 14.42
N LEU A 333 5.85 -6.02 13.11
CA LEU A 333 6.61 -5.30 12.10
C LEU A 333 5.68 -4.35 11.32
N THR A 334 6.22 -3.21 10.89
CA THR A 334 5.51 -2.21 10.06
C THR A 334 6.30 -1.83 8.81
N LEU A 335 5.63 -1.82 7.66
CA LEU A 335 6.15 -1.25 6.42
C LEU A 335 5.62 0.18 6.23
N LEU A 336 6.54 1.16 6.26
CA LEU A 336 6.31 2.56 5.92
C LEU A 336 6.74 2.82 4.47
N THR A 337 5.97 3.61 3.71
CA THR A 337 6.25 3.93 2.30
C THR A 337 6.39 5.43 2.03
N GLN A 338 6.67 5.80 0.78
CA GLN A 338 6.83 7.18 0.30
C GLN A 338 7.85 8.01 1.09
N HIS A 339 7.41 8.88 2.00
CA HIS A 339 8.33 9.80 2.68
C HIS A 339 9.37 9.07 3.55
N TYR A 340 9.04 7.90 4.08
CA TYR A 340 9.88 7.19 5.05
C TYR A 340 10.46 5.85 4.60
N GLU A 341 9.83 5.13 3.65
CA GLU A 341 10.36 3.91 2.98
C GLU A 341 11.22 3.01 3.89
N ALA A 342 10.59 2.43 4.92
CA ALA A 342 11.29 1.72 5.99
C ALA A 342 10.51 0.49 6.49
N ILE A 343 11.25 -0.58 6.79
CA ILE A 343 10.75 -1.74 7.53
C ILE A 343 11.23 -1.61 8.97
N GLN A 344 10.29 -1.62 9.91
CA GLN A 344 10.55 -1.44 11.33
C GLN A 344 9.99 -2.61 12.13
N PHE A 345 10.80 -3.10 13.05
CA PHE A 345 10.46 -4.09 14.06
C PHE A 345 10.13 -3.36 15.36
N HIS A 346 8.99 -3.67 15.96
CA HIS A 346 8.58 -3.15 17.26
C HIS A 346 8.59 -4.34 18.20
N ARG A 347 9.69 -4.47 18.95
CA ARG A 347 9.92 -5.56 19.90
C ARG A 347 9.12 -5.31 21.18
N ASN A 348 8.33 -6.27 21.62
CA ASN A 348 7.68 -6.25 22.92
C ASN A 348 8.72 -6.46 24.05
N LEU A 349 8.60 -5.71 25.14
CA LEU A 349 9.51 -5.80 26.30
C LEU A 349 8.89 -6.57 27.48
N GLY A 350 7.71 -7.18 27.30
CA GLY A 350 7.01 -7.98 28.31
C GLY A 350 6.40 -7.18 29.47
N ASP A 351 6.27 -5.85 29.30
CA ASP A 351 5.66 -4.94 30.29
C ASP A 351 4.65 -3.93 29.67
N GLY A 352 4.13 -4.24 28.47
CA GLY A 352 3.25 -3.36 27.69
C GLY A 352 3.97 -2.17 27.06
N THR A 353 5.30 -2.24 26.95
CA THR A 353 6.15 -1.27 26.24
C THR A 353 6.95 -1.94 25.13
N TYR A 354 7.26 -1.17 24.09
CA TYR A 354 7.89 -1.65 22.86
C TYR A 354 9.14 -0.85 22.51
N GLU A 355 10.16 -1.50 21.93
CA GLU A 355 11.34 -0.88 21.33
C GLU A 355 11.26 -0.94 19.80
N THR A 356 11.33 0.22 19.12
CA THR A 356 11.33 0.29 17.65
C THR A 356 12.76 0.22 17.10
N ILE A 357 13.01 -0.79 16.25
CA ILE A 357 14.28 -1.08 15.58
C ILE A 357 14.04 -0.97 14.06
N VAL A 358 14.86 -0.19 13.36
CA VAL A 358 14.80 -0.11 11.89
C VAL A 358 15.55 -1.31 11.30
N LEU A 359 14.82 -2.22 10.65
CA LEU A 359 15.40 -3.38 9.96
C LEU A 359 15.95 -3.00 8.59
N HIS A 360 15.22 -2.14 7.85
CA HIS A 360 15.65 -1.60 6.57
C HIS A 360 15.16 -0.17 6.38
N GLN A 361 15.97 0.64 5.70
CA GLN A 361 15.69 2.02 5.32
C GLN A 361 16.11 2.19 3.86
N ALA A 362 15.17 2.53 2.98
CA ALA A 362 15.48 2.76 1.58
C ALA A 362 16.28 4.07 1.40
N SER A 363 17.03 4.16 0.30
CA SER A 363 17.93 5.26 -0.02
C SER A 363 17.27 6.54 -0.53
N ASN A 364 15.96 6.51 -0.80
CA ASN A 364 15.22 7.63 -1.38
C ASN A 364 13.70 7.47 -1.14
N PRO A 365 12.91 8.56 -1.11
CA PRO A 365 11.47 8.52 -0.85
C PRO A 365 10.60 8.10 -2.05
N ALA A 366 11.20 7.85 -3.22
CA ALA A 366 10.51 7.36 -4.42
C ALA A 366 10.87 5.88 -4.69
N TYR A 367 11.24 5.14 -3.64
CA TYR A 367 11.67 3.75 -3.72
C TYR A 367 10.52 2.78 -4.00
N GLY A 368 9.30 3.13 -3.55
CA GLY A 368 8.05 2.48 -3.94
C GLY A 368 7.80 1.15 -3.25
N SER A 369 8.14 0.99 -1.96
CA SER A 369 7.86 -0.26 -1.24
C SER A 369 6.36 -0.61 -1.29
N SER A 370 6.05 -1.88 -1.56
CA SER A 370 4.70 -2.29 -1.98
C SER A 370 4.16 -3.49 -1.21
N SER A 371 5.00 -4.43 -0.79
CA SER A 371 4.60 -5.54 0.09
C SER A 371 5.72 -6.03 1.00
N MET A 372 5.31 -6.80 2.01
CA MET A 372 6.16 -7.52 2.95
C MET A 372 5.51 -8.86 3.29
N GLN A 373 6.29 -9.94 3.41
CA GLN A 373 5.91 -11.23 3.95
C GLN A 373 6.99 -11.67 4.95
N ILE A 374 6.57 -12.19 6.11
CA ILE A 374 7.49 -12.80 7.09
C ILE A 374 7.56 -14.30 6.80
N VAL A 375 8.77 -14.85 6.70
CA VAL A 375 9.03 -16.24 6.29
C VAL A 375 10.42 -16.65 6.76
N ASP A 376 10.61 -17.91 7.15
CA ASP A 376 11.91 -18.55 7.35
C ASP A 376 12.44 -18.91 5.96
N PHE A 377 13.15 -17.99 5.29
CA PHE A 377 13.41 -18.10 3.86
C PHE A 377 14.54 -19.08 3.54
N ASP A 378 15.60 -19.06 4.36
CA ASP A 378 16.76 -19.95 4.19
C ASP A 378 16.66 -21.28 4.97
N GLN A 379 15.61 -21.45 5.76
CA GLN A 379 15.29 -22.64 6.57
C GLN A 379 16.27 -22.89 7.74
N ASP A 380 16.91 -21.85 8.28
CA ASP A 380 17.74 -21.93 9.48
C ASP A 380 16.91 -21.96 10.78
N GLY A 381 15.67 -21.46 10.74
CA GLY A 381 14.69 -21.52 11.82
C GLY A 381 14.46 -20.23 12.60
N ASP A 382 14.94 -19.08 12.12
CA ASP A 382 14.43 -17.77 12.53
C ASP A 382 13.59 -17.08 11.43
N TRP A 383 13.15 -15.84 11.64
CA TRP A 383 12.24 -15.14 10.74
C TRP A 383 12.96 -14.09 9.87
N ASP A 384 12.89 -14.27 8.55
CA ASP A 384 13.30 -13.31 7.54
C ASP A 384 12.13 -12.42 7.08
N VAL A 385 12.48 -11.40 6.29
CA VAL A 385 11.50 -10.51 5.66
C VAL A 385 11.66 -10.49 4.14
N LEU A 386 10.76 -11.16 3.43
CA LEU A 386 10.61 -11.02 1.97
C LEU A 386 9.88 -9.70 1.67
N ALA A 387 10.41 -8.88 0.78
CA ALA A 387 9.88 -7.56 0.48
C ALA A 387 9.87 -7.26 -1.02
N THR A 388 8.95 -6.37 -1.42
CA THR A 388 8.88 -5.86 -2.79
C THR A 388 8.89 -4.35 -2.82
N ASN A 389 9.46 -3.81 -3.89
CA ASN A 389 9.28 -2.41 -4.24
C ASN A 389 8.92 -2.27 -5.71
N GLY A 390 7.83 -1.55 -5.95
CA GLY A 390 7.23 -1.39 -7.26
C GLY A 390 5.97 -0.54 -7.30
N ASP A 391 5.58 0.13 -6.22
CA ASP A 391 4.54 1.15 -6.27
C ASP A 391 4.96 2.31 -7.19
N THR A 392 4.03 2.77 -8.02
CA THR A 392 4.23 3.92 -8.94
C THR A 392 3.01 4.84 -8.92
N PHE A 393 2.22 4.88 -7.84
CA PHE A 393 0.99 5.68 -7.79
C PHE A 393 1.25 7.17 -7.50
N ASP A 394 2.48 7.52 -7.16
CA ASP A 394 3.03 8.87 -7.05
C ASP A 394 3.42 9.49 -8.40
N ASP A 395 4.18 8.76 -9.24
CA ASP A 395 4.78 9.28 -10.48
C ASP A 395 4.33 8.57 -11.78
N SER A 396 3.72 7.38 -11.69
CA SER A 396 3.34 6.51 -12.81
C SER A 396 4.51 6.01 -13.69
N LEU A 397 5.74 6.00 -13.17
CA LEU A 397 6.96 5.61 -13.88
C LEU A 397 7.40 4.19 -13.53
N ALA A 398 7.64 3.35 -14.54
CA ALA A 398 8.32 2.09 -14.32
C ALA A 398 9.81 2.39 -14.03
N LYS A 399 10.31 1.99 -12.85
CA LYS A 399 11.70 2.21 -12.44
C LYS A 399 12.53 0.92 -12.60
N PRO A 400 13.79 0.99 -13.09
CA PRO A 400 14.62 -0.20 -13.31
C PRO A 400 15.16 -0.86 -12.02
N TYR A 401 15.05 -0.17 -10.88
CA TYR A 401 15.47 -0.62 -9.55
C TYR A 401 14.31 -1.16 -8.68
N HIS A 402 13.10 -1.23 -9.23
CA HIS A 402 11.97 -1.95 -8.63
C HIS A 402 12.19 -3.46 -8.77
N GLY A 403 11.75 -4.25 -7.79
CA GLY A 403 11.97 -5.69 -7.78
C GLY A 403 11.60 -6.39 -6.48
N VAL A 404 12.14 -7.60 -6.34
CA VAL A 404 12.00 -8.50 -5.19
C VAL A 404 13.36 -8.63 -4.50
N TRP A 405 13.34 -8.62 -3.16
CA TRP A 405 14.51 -8.73 -2.30
C TRP A 405 14.07 -9.27 -0.93
N TRP A 406 14.99 -9.81 -0.14
CA TRP A 406 14.70 -10.26 1.22
C TRP A 406 15.76 -9.76 2.21
N LEU A 407 15.42 -9.84 3.49
CA LEU A 407 16.25 -9.48 4.62
C LEU A 407 16.49 -10.72 5.48
N GLU A 408 17.71 -11.23 5.43
CA GLU A 408 18.20 -12.34 6.26
C GLU A 408 18.41 -11.90 7.69
N ASN A 409 17.90 -12.69 8.63
CA ASN A 409 18.15 -12.52 10.05
C ASN A 409 19.34 -13.39 10.48
N GLU A 410 20.49 -12.74 10.70
CA GLU A 410 21.69 -13.40 11.25
C GLU A 410 21.72 -13.27 12.80
N GLY A 411 20.56 -13.15 13.45
CA GLY A 411 20.41 -12.88 14.88
C GLY A 411 20.90 -11.49 15.32
N SER A 412 20.96 -10.50 14.41
CA SER A 412 21.35 -9.12 14.73
C SER A 412 20.79 -8.09 13.75
N TYR A 413 20.66 -6.84 14.21
CA TYR A 413 20.05 -5.74 13.44
C TYR A 413 21.07 -4.66 13.02
N PRO A 414 20.90 -3.98 11.87
CA PRO A 414 19.86 -4.23 10.85
C PRO A 414 20.10 -5.55 10.11
N LEU A 415 19.02 -6.09 9.53
CA LEU A 415 19.05 -7.36 8.79
C LEU A 415 19.89 -7.26 7.51
N LYS A 416 20.36 -8.40 7.01
CA LYS A 416 21.24 -8.51 5.86
C LYS A 416 20.42 -8.66 4.57
N ARG A 417 20.49 -7.65 3.69
CA ARG A 417 19.72 -7.63 2.44
C ARG A 417 20.34 -8.52 1.36
N HIS A 418 19.47 -9.27 0.68
CA HIS A 418 19.75 -9.96 -0.58
C HIS A 418 18.76 -9.52 -1.67
N ASP A 419 19.25 -9.28 -2.87
CA ASP A 419 18.40 -8.98 -4.03
C ASP A 419 18.06 -10.27 -4.79
N VAL A 420 16.77 -10.52 -5.06
CA VAL A 420 16.28 -11.69 -5.82
C VAL A 420 16.26 -11.38 -7.31
N GLY A 421 15.70 -10.23 -7.68
CA GLY A 421 15.69 -9.79 -9.08
C GLY A 421 14.88 -8.52 -9.35
N THR A 422 15.32 -7.77 -10.35
CA THR A 422 14.60 -6.57 -10.81
C THR A 422 13.28 -6.94 -11.49
N MET A 423 12.22 -6.25 -11.15
CA MET A 423 10.88 -6.42 -11.71
C MET A 423 10.17 -5.06 -11.64
N PRO A 424 10.25 -4.23 -12.69
CA PRO A 424 9.59 -2.93 -12.69
C PRO A 424 8.08 -3.05 -12.42
N GLY A 425 7.63 -2.36 -11.37
CA GLY A 425 6.25 -2.40 -10.90
C GLY A 425 5.92 -3.54 -9.94
N CYS A 426 6.90 -4.26 -9.39
CA CYS A 426 6.68 -5.38 -8.46
C CYS A 426 5.83 -4.98 -7.25
N TYR A 427 4.65 -5.58 -7.11
CA TYR A 427 3.66 -5.11 -6.13
C TYR A 427 3.43 -6.08 -4.98
N HIS A 428 3.56 -7.39 -5.23
CA HIS A 428 3.46 -8.40 -4.19
C HIS A 428 4.39 -9.57 -4.52
N ALA A 429 4.93 -10.23 -3.49
CA ALA A 429 5.65 -11.49 -3.61
C ALA A 429 5.25 -12.44 -2.48
N SER A 430 5.27 -13.74 -2.74
CA SER A 430 5.08 -14.78 -1.73
C SER A 430 6.02 -15.94 -1.99
N ALA A 431 6.60 -16.50 -0.92
CA ALA A 431 7.47 -17.67 -0.97
C ALA A 431 6.73 -18.98 -0.71
N ALA A 432 7.14 -20.04 -1.41
CA ALA A 432 6.75 -21.44 -1.20
C ALA A 432 7.68 -22.38 -1.98
N ASP A 433 7.67 -23.67 -1.69
CA ASP A 433 8.39 -24.70 -2.48
C ASP A 433 7.50 -25.10 -3.68
N PHE A 434 7.63 -24.43 -4.84
CA PHE A 434 6.72 -24.68 -5.97
C PHE A 434 7.12 -25.89 -6.83
N ASP A 435 8.34 -26.42 -6.67
CA ASP A 435 8.84 -27.55 -7.45
C ASP A 435 9.05 -28.86 -6.66
N HIS A 436 8.99 -28.79 -5.34
CA HIS A 436 9.20 -29.86 -4.36
C HIS A 436 10.64 -30.40 -4.30
N ASP A 437 11.66 -29.60 -4.62
CA ASP A 437 13.07 -29.96 -4.37
C ASP A 437 13.52 -29.72 -2.91
N GLY A 438 12.83 -28.81 -2.20
CA GLY A 438 12.93 -28.60 -0.76
C GLY A 438 13.50 -27.27 -0.30
N ASP A 439 13.87 -26.34 -1.19
CA ASP A 439 14.07 -24.94 -0.82
C ASP A 439 12.83 -24.06 -1.11
N LEU A 440 12.90 -22.77 -0.78
CA LEU A 440 11.80 -21.84 -1.03
C LEU A 440 12.06 -21.01 -2.28
N ASP A 441 11.12 -21.09 -3.22
CA ASP A 441 11.00 -20.24 -4.39
C ASP A 441 10.23 -18.94 -4.06
N ILE A 442 10.13 -18.03 -5.03
CA ILE A 442 9.29 -16.83 -4.90
C ILE A 442 8.40 -16.62 -6.14
N ALA A 443 7.09 -16.48 -5.93
CA ALA A 443 6.16 -15.96 -6.93
C ALA A 443 5.94 -14.45 -6.71
N ALA A 444 5.97 -13.64 -7.76
CA ALA A 444 5.79 -12.19 -7.66
C ALA A 444 4.91 -11.60 -8.77
N THR A 445 4.10 -10.61 -8.42
CA THR A 445 3.22 -9.85 -9.34
C THR A 445 3.72 -8.43 -9.59
N SER A 446 3.21 -7.79 -10.64
CA SER A 446 3.37 -6.34 -10.82
C SER A 446 2.07 -5.59 -11.07
N TRP A 447 2.10 -4.29 -10.78
CA TRP A 447 1.05 -3.33 -11.12
C TRP A 447 1.66 -2.11 -11.81
N LEU A 448 1.33 -1.89 -13.09
CA LEU A 448 1.79 -0.72 -13.86
C LEU A 448 0.66 -0.16 -14.73
N GLY A 449 0.70 1.15 -14.95
CA GLY A 449 -0.22 1.81 -15.87
C GLY A 449 -0.01 1.36 -17.32
N ASN A 450 -1.10 1.01 -18.03
CA ASN A 450 -1.04 0.61 -19.45
C ASN A 450 -0.36 1.64 -20.37
N GLN A 451 -0.33 2.92 -19.99
CA GLN A 451 0.36 3.99 -20.73
C GLN A 451 1.89 3.87 -20.59
N GLU A 452 2.38 3.54 -19.38
CA GLU A 452 3.79 3.34 -19.09
C GLU A 452 4.29 2.07 -19.78
N ILE A 453 3.57 0.96 -19.65
CA ILE A 453 3.86 -0.30 -20.37
C ILE A 453 4.04 -0.05 -21.88
N ALA A 454 3.21 0.80 -22.47
CA ALA A 454 3.24 1.11 -23.90
C ALA A 454 4.44 1.99 -24.35
N ARG A 455 5.26 2.54 -23.43
CA ARG A 455 6.52 3.24 -23.77
C ARG A 455 7.66 2.30 -24.15
N TYR A 456 7.55 1.01 -23.84
CA TYR A 456 8.62 0.03 -23.95
C TYR A 456 8.25 -1.15 -24.90
N PRO A 457 9.23 -1.97 -25.32
CA PRO A 457 8.98 -3.20 -26.08
C PRO A 457 7.98 -4.15 -25.41
N ALA A 458 7.26 -4.93 -26.23
CA ALA A 458 6.19 -5.86 -25.81
C ALA A 458 6.67 -7.14 -25.09
N ASP A 459 7.91 -7.10 -24.59
CA ASP A 459 8.63 -8.10 -23.81
C ASP A 459 9.41 -7.45 -22.66
N SER A 460 9.07 -6.22 -22.25
CA SER A 460 9.80 -5.52 -21.18
C SER A 460 9.42 -6.02 -19.78
N PHE A 461 8.12 -6.08 -19.46
CA PHE A 461 7.65 -6.31 -18.09
C PHE A 461 7.05 -7.70 -17.87
N ASP A 462 7.25 -8.22 -16.66
CA ASP A 462 6.55 -9.40 -16.15
C ASP A 462 5.35 -8.94 -15.33
N GLY A 463 4.16 -9.42 -15.66
CA GLY A 463 2.94 -9.28 -14.86
C GLY A 463 2.87 -10.27 -13.71
N LEU A 464 3.37 -11.49 -13.97
CA LEU A 464 3.57 -12.56 -12.99
C LEU A 464 4.87 -13.30 -13.33
N VAL A 465 5.70 -13.56 -12.33
CA VAL A 465 6.98 -14.28 -12.45
C VAL A 465 7.10 -15.29 -11.30
N TRP A 466 7.77 -16.40 -11.57
CA TRP A 466 8.28 -17.34 -10.58
C TRP A 466 9.82 -17.28 -10.64
N PHE A 467 10.44 -17.05 -9.50
CA PHE A 467 11.88 -17.16 -9.29
C PHE A 467 12.11 -18.54 -8.66
N GLU A 468 12.56 -19.51 -9.47
CA GLU A 468 13.00 -20.84 -9.04
C GLU A 468 14.33 -20.65 -8.30
N ASN A 469 14.42 -21.08 -7.07
CA ASN A 469 15.65 -21.10 -6.31
C ASN A 469 16.44 -22.34 -6.74
N GLU A 470 17.65 -22.16 -7.29
CA GLU A 470 18.53 -23.28 -7.68
C GLU A 470 19.45 -23.70 -6.51
N GLY A 471 19.03 -23.41 -5.28
CA GLY A 471 19.78 -23.62 -4.06
C GLY A 471 20.99 -22.71 -3.87
N ASN A 472 21.72 -23.04 -2.80
CA ASN A 472 22.82 -22.23 -2.29
C ASN A 472 24.11 -22.36 -3.11
N THR A 473 24.67 -21.23 -3.54
CA THR A 473 26.03 -21.22 -4.13
C THR A 473 27.09 -21.45 -3.05
N SER A 474 27.98 -22.41 -3.26
CA SER A 474 28.77 -23.05 -2.19
C SER A 474 29.95 -22.23 -1.64
N GLU A 475 29.97 -20.90 -1.79
CA GLU A 475 31.05 -20.03 -1.29
C GLU A 475 30.58 -18.89 -0.36
N ASP A 476 29.38 -18.30 -0.59
CA ASP A 476 28.90 -17.11 0.16
C ASP A 476 27.48 -17.26 0.78
N SER A 477 26.86 -18.45 0.73
CA SER A 477 25.46 -18.69 1.18
C SER A 477 24.40 -17.81 0.50
N THR A 478 24.66 -17.37 -0.72
CA THR A 478 23.68 -16.65 -1.54
C THR A 478 22.98 -17.63 -2.49
N PHE A 479 21.65 -17.61 -2.45
CA PHE A 479 20.77 -18.30 -3.40
C PHE A 479 20.99 -17.83 -4.84
N ASN A 480 20.78 -18.73 -5.81
CA ASN A 480 20.77 -18.39 -7.23
C ASN A 480 19.35 -18.54 -7.77
N PHE A 481 18.75 -17.45 -8.27
CA PHE A 481 17.37 -17.48 -8.76
C PHE A 481 17.29 -17.57 -10.29
N GLN A 482 16.65 -18.62 -10.80
CA GLN A 482 16.28 -18.77 -12.20
C GLN A 482 14.89 -18.16 -12.44
N ARG A 483 14.80 -17.18 -13.35
CA ARG A 483 13.58 -16.40 -13.60
C ARG A 483 12.68 -17.04 -14.66
N HIS A 484 11.47 -17.43 -14.28
CA HIS A 484 10.41 -17.94 -15.17
C HIS A 484 9.26 -16.96 -15.30
N THR A 485 9.08 -16.37 -16.49
CA THR A 485 7.93 -15.48 -16.75
C THR A 485 6.66 -16.29 -16.96
N LEU A 486 5.67 -16.09 -16.09
CA LEU A 486 4.36 -16.76 -16.21
C LEU A 486 3.36 -15.91 -17.01
N GLU A 487 3.28 -14.60 -16.74
CA GLU A 487 2.47 -13.66 -17.55
C GLU A 487 3.28 -12.42 -17.93
N MET A 488 3.32 -12.09 -19.22
CA MET A 488 4.12 -10.98 -19.75
C MET A 488 3.25 -9.74 -20.02
N ASN A 489 3.70 -8.57 -19.54
CA ASN A 489 3.06 -7.25 -19.65
C ASN A 489 1.60 -7.12 -19.15
N ARG A 490 1.06 -8.08 -18.39
CA ARG A 490 -0.17 -7.89 -17.61
C ARG A 490 0.15 -7.47 -16.18
N CYS A 491 0.67 -6.25 -16.03
CA CYS A 491 0.99 -5.66 -14.74
C CYS A 491 -0.30 -5.13 -14.08
N GLN A 492 -1.18 -6.03 -13.65
CA GLN A 492 -2.52 -5.71 -13.14
C GLN A 492 -2.86 -6.60 -11.91
N ALA A 493 -1.92 -6.83 -11.00
CA ALA A 493 -2.18 -7.62 -9.79
C ALA A 493 -1.51 -6.98 -8.56
N ALA A 494 -2.35 -6.63 -7.56
CA ALA A 494 -1.95 -5.95 -6.33
C ALA A 494 -1.62 -6.92 -5.17
N THR A 495 -1.91 -8.21 -5.35
CA THR A 495 -1.78 -9.25 -4.33
C THR A 495 -1.77 -10.60 -5.04
N LEU A 496 -1.16 -11.60 -4.42
CA LEU A 496 -1.34 -13.01 -4.73
C LEU A 496 -1.48 -13.79 -3.43
N GLU A 497 -1.95 -15.02 -3.51
CA GLU A 497 -2.00 -15.97 -2.40
C GLU A 497 -1.53 -17.34 -2.90
N VAL A 498 -0.71 -18.02 -2.10
CA VAL A 498 -0.25 -19.38 -2.39
C VAL A 498 -1.18 -20.39 -1.74
N VAL A 499 -1.69 -21.34 -2.54
CA VAL A 499 -2.68 -22.31 -2.07
C VAL A 499 -2.75 -23.53 -3.00
N ASP A 500 -2.75 -24.74 -2.45
CA ASP A 500 -3.20 -25.94 -3.17
C ASP A 500 -4.70 -25.79 -3.54
N TRP A 501 -4.97 -25.25 -4.73
CA TRP A 501 -6.31 -24.93 -5.21
C TRP A 501 -7.05 -26.19 -5.66
N ASN A 502 -6.31 -27.13 -6.22
CA ASN A 502 -6.88 -28.29 -6.91
C ASN A 502 -6.94 -29.58 -6.06
N GLY A 503 -6.11 -29.68 -5.02
CA GLY A 503 -6.03 -30.80 -4.08
C GLY A 503 -5.03 -31.90 -4.48
N ASP A 504 -4.05 -31.60 -5.33
CA ASP A 504 -2.99 -32.54 -5.74
C ASP A 504 -1.71 -32.45 -4.90
N GLY A 505 -1.61 -31.43 -4.06
CA GLY A 505 -0.53 -31.22 -3.10
C GLY A 505 0.64 -30.39 -3.63
N TYR A 506 0.57 -29.83 -4.85
CA TYR A 506 1.45 -28.74 -5.27
C TYR A 506 0.79 -27.38 -4.97
N ASP A 507 1.60 -26.39 -4.63
CA ASP A 507 1.11 -25.03 -4.38
C ASP A 507 0.77 -24.29 -5.70
N ASP A 508 -0.49 -23.87 -5.83
CA ASP A 508 -1.02 -23.05 -6.94
C ASP A 508 -0.97 -21.55 -6.57
N LEU A 509 -1.07 -20.67 -7.58
CA LEU A 509 -1.07 -19.20 -7.36
C LEU A 509 -2.45 -18.59 -7.63
N LEU A 510 -3.10 -18.04 -6.61
CA LEU A 510 -4.29 -17.22 -6.75
C LEU A 510 -3.88 -15.76 -7.04
N VAL A 511 -4.10 -15.27 -8.27
CA VAL A 511 -3.59 -13.97 -8.76
C VAL A 511 -4.76 -13.10 -9.28
N PRO A 512 -5.58 -12.54 -8.37
CA PRO A 512 -6.71 -11.70 -8.76
C PRO A 512 -6.23 -10.45 -9.51
N GLN A 513 -7.03 -10.01 -10.48
CA GLN A 513 -6.68 -8.86 -11.30
C GLN A 513 -7.22 -7.57 -10.67
N SER A 514 -6.39 -6.54 -10.65
CA SER A 514 -6.69 -5.23 -10.06
C SER A 514 -6.56 -4.10 -11.10
N VAL A 515 -7.69 -3.49 -11.42
CA VAL A 515 -7.83 -2.44 -12.42
C VAL A 515 -8.69 -1.30 -11.91
N MET A 516 -8.05 -0.14 -11.73
CA MET A 516 -8.66 1.12 -11.32
C MET A 516 -9.34 1.82 -12.50
N ALA A 517 -10.45 1.25 -12.98
CA ALA A 517 -11.25 1.84 -14.05
C ALA A 517 -12.74 1.75 -13.76
N PHE A 518 -13.45 2.87 -13.97
CA PHE A 518 -14.88 2.94 -13.69
C PHE A 518 -15.69 1.92 -14.51
N GLY A 519 -16.38 1.01 -13.81
CA GLY A 519 -17.18 -0.06 -14.41
C GLY A 519 -16.36 -1.20 -15.02
N ALA A 520 -15.05 -1.27 -14.74
CA ALA A 520 -14.31 -2.50 -14.94
C ALA A 520 -14.81 -3.59 -13.99
N VAL A 521 -14.75 -4.83 -14.46
CA VAL A 521 -15.01 -6.03 -13.68
C VAL A 521 -13.95 -7.05 -14.08
N GLN A 522 -13.46 -7.82 -13.12
CA GLN A 522 -12.43 -8.82 -13.32
C GLN A 522 -12.95 -10.21 -12.93
N PRO A 523 -12.51 -11.27 -13.64
CA PRO A 523 -12.64 -12.62 -13.14
C PRO A 523 -11.61 -12.88 -12.04
N LEU A 524 -11.79 -13.96 -11.30
CA LEU A 524 -10.71 -14.55 -10.52
C LEU A 524 -9.76 -15.28 -11.48
N VAL A 525 -8.46 -15.28 -11.18
CA VAL A 525 -7.44 -15.99 -11.98
C VAL A 525 -6.60 -16.83 -11.04
N VAL A 526 -6.41 -18.09 -11.40
CA VAL A 526 -5.60 -19.05 -10.64
C VAL A 526 -4.61 -19.69 -11.62
N TRP A 527 -3.36 -19.86 -11.21
CA TRP A 527 -2.33 -20.54 -11.98
C TRP A 527 -2.09 -21.89 -11.34
N ILE A 528 -2.54 -22.95 -12.00
CA ILE A 528 -2.50 -24.30 -11.47
C ILE A 528 -1.16 -24.94 -11.81
N ASN A 529 -0.41 -25.26 -10.76
CA ASN A 529 0.86 -25.93 -10.76
C ASN A 529 0.68 -27.42 -11.15
N GLN A 530 1.15 -27.80 -12.34
CA GLN A 530 1.09 -29.17 -12.85
C GLN A 530 2.23 -30.07 -12.32
N GLY A 531 3.07 -29.55 -11.40
CA GLY A 531 4.28 -30.19 -10.90
C GLY A 531 5.22 -30.67 -12.02
N ASP A 532 6.02 -31.69 -11.72
CA ASP A 532 6.95 -32.27 -12.69
C ASP A 532 6.29 -32.98 -13.89
N ALA A 533 4.97 -33.19 -13.88
CA ALA A 533 4.26 -33.82 -15.00
C ALA A 533 4.27 -32.95 -16.28
N ALA A 534 4.50 -31.64 -16.15
CA ALA A 534 4.63 -30.71 -17.28
C ALA A 534 6.00 -30.76 -17.97
N ARG A 535 7.07 -31.27 -17.30
CA ARG A 535 8.40 -31.46 -17.89
C ARG A 535 8.34 -32.61 -18.91
N GLY A 536 7.90 -32.29 -20.14
CA GLY A 536 7.92 -33.19 -21.29
C GLY A 536 9.32 -33.78 -21.51
N PRO A 537 9.44 -35.00 -22.08
CA PRO A 537 10.71 -35.74 -22.07
C PRO A 537 11.85 -34.90 -22.67
N SER A 538 12.87 -34.66 -21.85
CA SER A 538 14.04 -33.87 -22.19
C SER A 538 14.68 -34.35 -23.51
N ASN A 539 14.89 -33.41 -24.44
CA ASN A 539 15.46 -33.66 -25.77
C ASN A 539 16.99 -33.59 -25.78
#